data_AF-A0A7T2VZW7-F1
#
_entry.id   AF-A0A7T2VZW7-F1
#
_cell.length_a   1.000
_cell.length_b   1.000
_cell.length_c   1.000
_cell.angle_alpha   90.00
_cell.angle_beta   90.00
_cell.angle_gamma   90.00
#
_symmetry.space_group_name_H-M   'P 1'
#
loop_
_entity.id
_entity.type
_entity.pdbx_description
1 polymer ?
#
loop_
_entity_poly.entity_id
_entity_poly.type
_entity_poly.pdbx_seq_one_letter_code
_entity_poly.pdbx_strand_id
1 'polypeptide(L)'
;MINRNPNNTISQKELRFLKEQAEVRRLDFEGYAKHDIEMYLQYQRRNCFGLDPSMRIYRIFQKIYYTSDVENGRLTLPRADAVLWGSRLENPLADVSDIDPLTGQDIDYGNLTRNFHALCWTSRPEATQDDWDNFSHGSEAIRIGTTIGKLLDRVMNRHDPSYMNRSWIIDADYRSKSHIEAMKSVNEVKRRMESTGAQFALSAATIETFFRDENEVRFIFDNGIYPQESSQVSEKFISIPFDWNGFVDSIEHPQYR
;
A
#
# COMPACT_ATOMS: atom_id res chain seq x y z
N MET A 1 -15.86 2.52 -25.90
CA MET A 1 -15.42 1.11 -25.96
C MET A 1 -13.97 1.07 -25.52
N ILE A 2 -13.65 0.46 -24.37
CA ILE A 2 -12.27 0.31 -23.92
C ILE A 2 -11.67 -0.84 -24.73
N ASN A 3 -10.71 -0.51 -25.60
CA ASN A 3 -9.99 -1.45 -26.44
C ASN A 3 -9.09 -2.31 -25.52
N ARG A 4 -9.60 -3.44 -25.06
CA ARG A 4 -8.83 -4.39 -24.24
C ARG A 4 -7.93 -5.20 -25.17
N ASN A 5 -6.62 -5.02 -25.03
CA ASN A 5 -5.61 -5.82 -25.70
C ASN A 5 -5.80 -7.30 -25.30
N PRO A 6 -6.01 -8.22 -26.27
CA PRO A 6 -6.33 -9.63 -25.99
C PRO A 6 -5.22 -10.43 -25.28
N ASN A 7 -4.03 -9.86 -25.12
CA ASN A 7 -2.90 -10.49 -24.42
C ASN A 7 -2.74 -10.09 -22.95
N ASN A 8 -3.66 -9.31 -22.38
CA ASN A 8 -3.56 -8.92 -20.97
C ASN A 8 -4.25 -9.96 -20.07
N THR A 9 -3.50 -11.00 -19.68
CA THR A 9 -3.98 -11.96 -18.69
C THR A 9 -4.15 -11.24 -17.36
N ILE A 10 -5.39 -11.12 -16.89
CA ILE A 10 -5.70 -10.56 -15.57
C ILE A 10 -4.96 -11.38 -14.51
N SER A 11 -4.22 -10.71 -13.64
CA SER A 11 -3.46 -11.38 -12.58
C SER A 11 -4.40 -12.03 -11.55
N GLN A 12 -3.92 -13.04 -10.83
CA GLN A 12 -4.70 -13.67 -9.75
C GLN A 12 -5.13 -12.64 -8.69
N LYS A 13 -4.28 -11.67 -8.35
CA LYS A 13 -4.58 -10.58 -7.41
C LYS A 13 -5.77 -9.74 -7.89
N GLU A 14 -5.77 -9.37 -9.16
CA GLU A 14 -6.88 -8.62 -9.77
C GLU A 14 -8.16 -9.45 -9.84
N LEU A 15 -8.08 -10.76 -10.14
CA LEU A 15 -9.25 -11.63 -10.10
C LEU A 15 -9.86 -11.70 -8.70
N ARG A 16 -9.02 -11.79 -7.65
CA ARG A 16 -9.48 -11.75 -6.25
C ARG A 16 -10.13 -10.42 -5.93
N PHE A 17 -9.48 -9.30 -6.26
CA PHE A 17 -10.07 -7.97 -6.09
C PHE A 17 -11.44 -7.84 -6.77
N LEU A 18 -11.56 -8.26 -8.04
CA LEU A 18 -12.79 -8.17 -8.81
C LEU A 18 -13.92 -9.02 -8.21
N LYS A 19 -13.59 -10.19 -7.66
CA LYS A 19 -14.54 -11.04 -6.93
C LYS A 19 -15.07 -10.31 -5.70
N GLU A 20 -14.18 -9.81 -4.85
CA GLU A 20 -14.58 -9.13 -3.61
C GLU A 20 -15.32 -7.80 -3.90
N GLN A 21 -14.95 -7.10 -4.99
CA GLN A 21 -15.65 -5.90 -5.45
C GLN A 21 -17.04 -6.21 -6.05
N ALA A 22 -17.25 -7.40 -6.62
CA ALA A 22 -18.58 -7.84 -7.03
C ALA A 22 -19.49 -8.08 -5.81
N GLU A 23 -18.93 -8.62 -4.73
CA GLU A 23 -19.66 -8.82 -3.48
C GLU A 23 -20.01 -7.49 -2.79
N VAL A 24 -19.10 -6.51 -2.79
CA VAL A 24 -19.43 -5.13 -2.37
C VAL A 24 -20.65 -4.59 -3.14
N ARG A 25 -20.68 -4.76 -4.46
CA ARG A 25 -21.82 -4.30 -5.28
C ARG A 25 -23.11 -5.05 -4.96
N ARG A 26 -23.02 -6.34 -4.64
CA ARG A 26 -24.18 -7.14 -4.21
C ARG A 26 -24.77 -6.59 -2.91
N LEU A 27 -23.93 -6.34 -1.90
CA LEU A 27 -24.34 -5.74 -0.63
C LEU A 27 -24.94 -4.35 -0.82
N ASP A 28 -24.33 -3.51 -1.67
CA ASP A 28 -24.84 -2.17 -1.99
C ASP A 28 -26.24 -2.24 -2.63
N PHE A 29 -26.45 -3.18 -3.55
CA PHE A 29 -27.75 -3.42 -4.18
C PHE A 29 -28.82 -3.93 -3.19
N GLU A 30 -28.40 -4.65 -2.14
CA GLU A 30 -29.26 -5.11 -1.05
C GLU A 30 -29.56 -4.02 -0.01
N GLY A 31 -29.01 -2.82 -0.17
CA GLY A 31 -29.28 -1.66 0.68
C GLY A 31 -28.38 -1.55 1.90
N TYR A 32 -27.29 -2.32 1.98
CA TYR A 32 -26.30 -2.18 3.06
C TYR A 32 -25.59 -0.84 2.93
N ALA A 33 -25.57 -0.08 4.02
CA ALA A 33 -24.87 1.19 4.11
C ALA A 33 -23.36 0.98 4.24
N LYS A 34 -22.58 2.01 3.86
CA LYS A 34 -21.11 2.00 3.97
C LYS A 34 -20.58 1.76 5.38
N HIS A 35 -21.36 2.07 6.41
CA HIS A 35 -20.97 1.90 7.81
C HIS A 35 -21.45 0.58 8.42
N ASP A 36 -22.23 -0.21 7.67
CA ASP A 36 -22.65 -1.53 8.12
C ASP A 36 -21.43 -2.44 8.23
N ILE A 37 -21.44 -3.31 9.24
CA ILE A 37 -20.28 -4.15 9.56
C ILE A 37 -19.97 -5.12 8.43
N GLU A 38 -20.99 -5.67 7.77
CA GLU A 38 -20.85 -6.56 6.62
C GLU A 38 -20.17 -5.86 5.45
N MET A 39 -20.60 -4.63 5.14
CA MET A 39 -20.01 -3.82 4.08
C MET A 39 -18.56 -3.47 4.40
N TYR A 40 -18.26 -3.08 5.64
CA TYR A 40 -16.91 -2.78 6.11
C TYR A 40 -15.96 -3.98 5.98
N LEU A 41 -16.37 -5.14 6.49
CA LEU A 41 -15.57 -6.38 6.38
C LEU A 41 -15.37 -6.79 4.91
N GLN A 42 -16.34 -6.54 4.05
CA GLN A 42 -16.22 -6.83 2.63
C GLN A 42 -15.22 -5.88 1.93
N TYR A 43 -15.18 -4.61 2.32
CA TYR A 43 -14.15 -3.68 1.85
C TYR A 43 -12.75 -4.06 2.34
N GLN A 44 -12.60 -4.56 3.57
CA GLN A 44 -11.33 -5.10 4.05
C GLN A 44 -10.84 -6.26 3.16
N ARG A 45 -11.72 -7.23 2.86
CA ARG A 45 -11.41 -8.36 1.94
C ARG A 45 -11.02 -7.87 0.54
N ARG A 46 -11.72 -6.85 0.04
CA ARG A 46 -11.39 -6.23 -1.23
C ARG A 46 -10.01 -5.58 -1.20
N ASN A 47 -9.69 -4.84 -0.15
CA ASN A 47 -8.49 -4.03 -0.05
C ASN A 47 -7.21 -4.82 0.30
N CYS A 48 -7.33 -6.09 0.70
CA CYS A 48 -6.17 -6.99 0.83
C CYS A 48 -5.84 -7.81 -0.42
N PHE A 49 -6.54 -7.61 -1.56
CA PHE A 49 -6.26 -8.31 -2.82
C PHE A 49 -6.18 -9.85 -2.72
N GLY A 50 -6.96 -10.43 -1.81
CA GLY A 50 -7.02 -11.87 -1.59
C GLY A 50 -5.99 -12.44 -0.61
N LEU A 51 -5.22 -11.60 0.08
CA LEU A 51 -4.41 -12.05 1.21
C LEU A 51 -5.30 -12.55 2.35
N ASP A 52 -4.88 -13.65 2.97
CA ASP A 52 -5.59 -14.23 4.11
C ASP A 52 -5.49 -13.28 5.32
N PRO A 53 -6.60 -12.87 5.95
CA PRO A 53 -6.56 -12.05 7.17
C PRO A 53 -5.75 -12.64 8.33
N SER A 54 -5.58 -13.97 8.37
CA SER A 54 -4.78 -14.68 9.36
C SER A 54 -3.29 -14.77 9.00
N MET A 55 -2.92 -14.42 7.76
CA MET A 55 -1.53 -14.44 7.30
C MET A 55 -0.66 -13.57 8.19
N ARG A 56 0.43 -14.15 8.69
CA ARG A 56 1.42 -13.46 9.51
C ARG A 56 2.25 -12.53 8.64
N ILE A 57 2.44 -11.31 9.13
CA ILE A 57 3.33 -10.32 8.54
C ILE A 57 4.22 -9.72 9.60
N TYR A 58 5.41 -9.29 9.18
CA TYR A 58 6.45 -8.82 10.06
C TYR A 58 7.08 -7.55 9.50
N ARG A 59 7.58 -6.68 10.38
CA ARG A 59 8.32 -5.49 9.97
C ARG A 59 9.37 -5.13 11.01
N ILE A 60 10.55 -4.77 10.53
CA ILE A 60 11.62 -4.20 11.34
C ILE A 60 11.38 -2.69 11.43
N PHE A 61 11.40 -2.18 12.66
CA PHE A 61 11.31 -0.76 12.98
C PHE A 61 12.59 -0.33 13.70
N GLN A 62 13.08 0.88 13.44
CA GLN A 62 13.95 1.52 14.41
C GLN A 62 13.14 1.78 15.68
N LYS A 63 13.66 1.33 16.81
CA LYS A 63 12.94 1.28 18.08
C LYS A 63 12.45 2.66 18.51
N ILE A 64 13.25 3.70 18.28
CA ILE A 64 12.88 5.09 18.62
C ILE A 64 11.58 5.53 17.93
N TYR A 65 11.39 5.19 16.65
CA TYR A 65 10.21 5.59 15.89
C TYR A 65 9.01 4.73 16.25
N TYR A 66 9.23 3.43 16.45
CA TYR A 66 8.18 2.54 16.95
C TYR A 66 7.65 3.00 18.32
N THR A 67 8.53 3.30 19.27
CA THR A 67 8.13 3.78 20.60
C THR A 67 7.35 5.07 20.51
N SER A 68 7.81 6.04 19.70
CA SER A 68 7.08 7.28 19.45
C SER A 68 5.68 7.02 18.84
N ASP A 69 5.58 6.15 17.85
CA ASP A 69 4.30 5.80 17.20
C ASP A 69 3.32 5.14 18.21
N VAL A 70 3.82 4.24 19.06
CA VAL A 70 3.04 3.58 20.11
C VAL A 70 2.55 4.58 21.15
N GLU A 71 3.44 5.42 21.69
CA GLU A 71 3.12 6.41 22.73
C GLU A 71 2.09 7.44 22.26
N ASN A 72 2.11 7.79 20.97
CA ASN A 72 1.22 8.79 20.39
C ASN A 72 -0.02 8.21 19.71
N GLY A 73 -0.19 6.87 19.68
CA GLY A 73 -1.31 6.23 18.99
C GLY A 73 -1.32 6.54 17.49
N ARG A 74 -0.14 6.53 16.87
CA ARG A 74 0.08 6.89 15.46
C ARG A 74 0.82 5.79 14.71
N LEU A 75 0.64 5.76 13.40
CA LEU A 75 1.51 5.01 12.49
C LEU A 75 2.09 5.97 11.47
N THR A 76 3.42 6.14 11.49
CA THR A 76 4.13 7.04 10.59
C THR A 76 4.46 6.32 9.28
N LEU A 77 4.14 6.97 8.16
CA LEU A 77 4.27 6.41 6.81
C LEU A 77 5.21 7.30 5.98
N PRO A 78 6.30 6.74 5.43
CA PRO A 78 7.06 7.41 4.40
C PRO A 78 6.25 7.51 3.11
N ARG A 79 6.45 8.58 2.35
CA ARG A 79 5.95 8.68 0.98
C ARG A 79 6.54 7.54 0.15
N ALA A 80 5.73 6.91 -0.71
CA ALA A 80 6.19 5.92 -1.66
C ALA A 80 6.90 6.64 -2.81
N ASP A 81 8.12 7.11 -2.54
CA ASP A 81 8.94 7.88 -3.45
C ASP A 81 10.32 7.26 -3.63
N ALA A 82 10.86 7.43 -4.84
CA ALA A 82 12.12 6.83 -5.24
C ALA A 82 13.35 7.26 -4.42
N VAL A 83 13.33 8.47 -3.86
CA VAL A 83 14.48 9.04 -3.15
C VAL A 83 14.55 8.47 -1.73
N LEU A 84 13.41 8.44 -1.05
CA LEU A 84 13.28 7.97 0.31
C LEU A 84 13.48 6.46 0.42
N TRP A 85 13.11 5.73 -0.63
CA TRP A 85 13.22 4.27 -0.69
C TRP A 85 14.50 3.80 -1.40
N GLY A 86 15.34 4.73 -1.90
CA GLY A 86 16.60 4.40 -2.56
C GLY A 86 16.46 3.64 -3.88
N SER A 87 15.25 3.57 -4.46
CA SER A 87 14.94 2.82 -5.68
C SER A 87 14.29 3.73 -6.71
N ARG A 88 14.98 3.95 -7.84
CA ARG A 88 14.54 4.86 -8.93
C ARG A 88 13.25 4.41 -9.64
N LEU A 89 12.80 3.20 -9.37
CA LEU A 89 11.64 2.59 -10.00
C LEU A 89 10.42 2.48 -9.07
N GLU A 90 10.55 2.96 -7.81
CA GLU A 90 9.42 3.04 -6.90
C GLU A 90 8.33 3.99 -7.41
N ASN A 91 7.07 3.62 -7.18
CA ASN A 91 5.88 4.34 -7.62
C ASN A 91 6.00 4.83 -9.08
N PRO A 92 6.02 3.90 -10.06
CA PRO A 92 6.45 4.18 -11.43
C PRO A 92 5.63 5.25 -12.16
N LEU A 93 4.42 5.54 -11.69
CA LEU A 93 3.52 6.50 -12.31
C LEU A 93 3.66 7.92 -11.75
N ALA A 94 4.40 8.12 -10.67
CA ALA A 94 4.53 9.40 -9.95
C ALA A 94 5.06 10.57 -10.79
N ASP A 95 5.86 10.27 -11.82
CA ASP A 95 6.54 11.25 -12.66
C ASP A 95 5.98 11.30 -14.10
N VAL A 96 4.83 10.67 -14.36
CA VAL A 96 4.22 10.67 -15.70
C VAL A 96 3.53 12.02 -15.95
N SER A 97 3.91 12.69 -17.03
CA SER A 97 3.27 13.91 -17.53
C SER A 97 3.05 13.83 -19.05
N ASP A 98 2.20 14.72 -19.57
CA ASP A 98 1.94 14.88 -21.01
C ASP A 98 1.65 16.35 -21.32
N ILE A 99 1.50 16.69 -22.60
CA ILE A 99 0.99 17.99 -23.05
C ILE A 99 -0.44 17.81 -23.55
N ASP A 100 -1.36 18.64 -23.07
CA ASP A 100 -2.72 18.70 -23.60
C ASP A 100 -2.67 19.16 -25.07
N PRO A 101 -3.09 18.32 -26.05
CA PRO A 101 -3.02 18.69 -27.46
C PRO A 101 -3.96 19.83 -27.84
N LEU A 102 -4.96 20.16 -27.02
CA LEU A 102 -5.93 21.24 -27.27
C LEU A 102 -5.46 22.58 -26.71
N THR A 103 -4.89 22.57 -25.50
CA THR A 103 -4.53 23.80 -24.77
C THR A 103 -3.03 24.09 -24.78
N GLY A 104 -2.20 23.09 -25.09
CA GLY A 104 -0.74 23.18 -25.00
C GLY A 104 -0.21 23.22 -23.55
N GLN A 105 -1.05 23.00 -22.55
CA GLN A 105 -0.68 23.02 -21.14
C GLN A 105 -0.17 21.66 -20.67
N ASP A 106 0.69 21.66 -19.65
CA ASP A 106 1.17 20.44 -19.01
C ASP A 106 0.02 19.72 -18.30
N ILE A 107 -0.15 18.42 -18.58
CA ILE A 107 -1.00 17.51 -17.83
C ILE A 107 -0.12 16.67 -16.91
N ASP A 108 -0.30 16.87 -15.61
CA ASP A 108 0.41 16.13 -14.57
C ASP A 108 -0.38 14.88 -14.15
N TYR A 109 -0.18 13.79 -14.90
CA TYR A 109 -0.81 12.50 -14.61
C TYR A 109 -0.30 11.88 -13.29
N GLY A 110 0.96 12.11 -12.95
CA GLY A 110 1.60 11.55 -11.77
C GLY A 110 1.01 12.03 -10.44
N ASN A 111 0.32 13.18 -10.45
CA ASN A 111 -0.38 13.69 -9.27
C ASN A 111 -1.40 12.69 -8.67
N LEU A 112 -1.92 11.76 -9.49
CA LEU A 112 -2.84 10.70 -9.07
C LEU A 112 -2.21 9.65 -8.15
N THR A 113 -0.88 9.57 -8.09
CA THR A 113 -0.15 8.53 -7.34
C THR A 113 0.92 9.08 -6.39
N ARG A 114 1.33 10.35 -6.54
CA ARG A 114 2.36 10.98 -5.69
C ARG A 114 1.98 11.12 -4.22
N ASN A 115 0.69 11.06 -3.89
CA ASN A 115 0.21 11.11 -2.51
C ASN A 115 0.18 9.74 -1.81
N PHE A 116 0.65 8.68 -2.48
CA PHE A 116 0.79 7.38 -1.84
C PHE A 116 1.93 7.37 -0.83
N HIS A 117 1.62 6.85 0.35
CA HIS A 117 2.55 6.55 1.43
C HIS A 117 2.49 5.05 1.71
N ALA A 118 3.60 4.44 2.10
CA ALA A 118 3.64 2.99 2.19
C ALA A 118 4.54 2.47 3.32
N LEU A 119 4.28 1.23 3.74
CA LEU A 119 5.18 0.46 4.61
C LEU A 119 5.41 -0.92 4.02
N CYS A 120 6.67 -1.32 3.97
CA CYS A 120 7.09 -2.69 3.68
C CYS A 120 6.85 -3.58 4.90
N TRP A 121 6.03 -4.60 4.75
CA TRP A 121 6.02 -5.75 5.63
C TRP A 121 6.62 -6.94 4.88
N THR A 122 6.98 -8.00 5.58
CA THR A 122 7.40 -9.27 4.97
C THR A 122 6.52 -10.40 5.48
N SER A 123 6.27 -11.38 4.62
CA SER A 123 5.64 -12.64 5.01
C SER A 123 6.63 -13.69 5.52
N ARG A 124 7.95 -13.42 5.45
CA ARG A 124 8.98 -14.34 5.95
C ARG A 124 8.88 -14.44 7.48
N PRO A 125 8.85 -15.64 8.08
CA PRO A 125 8.81 -15.79 9.53
C PRO A 125 10.08 -15.31 10.24
N GLU A 126 11.24 -15.46 9.60
CA GLU A 126 12.55 -15.13 10.17
C GLU A 126 13.19 -13.96 9.41
N ALA A 127 13.92 -13.11 10.12
CA ALA A 127 14.76 -12.06 9.54
C ALA A 127 16.21 -12.56 9.39
N THR A 128 16.83 -12.22 8.26
CA THR A 128 18.26 -12.38 8.03
C THR A 128 19.05 -11.21 8.64
N GLN A 129 20.38 -11.33 8.73
CA GLN A 129 21.22 -10.22 9.18
C GLN A 129 21.12 -9.01 8.24
N ASP A 130 21.08 -9.25 6.92
CA ASP A 130 20.94 -8.19 5.92
C ASP A 130 19.63 -7.41 6.11
N ASP A 131 18.54 -8.07 6.52
CA ASP A 131 17.28 -7.39 6.84
C ASP A 131 17.46 -6.43 8.03
N TRP A 132 18.13 -6.87 9.09
CA TRP A 132 18.43 -6.01 10.23
C TRP A 132 19.28 -4.82 9.82
N ASP A 133 20.33 -5.05 9.03
CA ASP A 133 21.25 -3.99 8.61
C ASP A 133 20.53 -2.97 7.71
N ASN A 134 19.72 -3.44 6.77
CA ASN A 134 18.98 -2.60 5.82
C ASN A 134 17.87 -1.76 6.48
N PHE A 135 17.17 -2.27 7.50
CA PHE A 135 16.05 -1.56 8.12
C PHE A 135 16.42 -0.84 9.43
N SER A 136 17.49 -1.24 10.10
CA SER A 136 17.97 -0.55 11.31
C SER A 136 18.80 0.69 10.99
N HIS A 137 19.51 0.70 9.85
CA HIS A 137 20.50 1.73 9.50
C HIS A 137 21.51 2.01 10.63
N GLY A 138 21.91 0.97 11.37
CA GLY A 138 22.84 1.07 12.50
C GLY A 138 22.23 1.56 13.81
N SER A 139 20.93 1.84 13.84
CA SER A 139 20.19 2.20 15.06
C SER A 139 19.66 0.96 15.80
N GLU A 140 19.26 1.13 17.05
CA GLU A 140 18.51 0.07 17.75
C GLU A 140 17.20 -0.21 17.01
N ALA A 141 16.94 -1.48 16.71
CA ALA A 141 15.78 -1.92 15.97
C ALA A 141 15.06 -3.07 16.67
N ILE A 142 13.77 -3.18 16.39
CA ILE A 142 12.92 -4.30 16.80
C ILE A 142 12.19 -4.82 15.58
N ARG A 143 11.81 -6.10 15.61
CA ARG A 143 10.92 -6.68 14.61
C ARG A 143 9.64 -7.08 15.29
N ILE A 144 8.52 -6.61 14.77
CA ILE A 144 7.20 -6.97 15.28
C ILE A 144 6.51 -7.92 14.29
N GLY A 145 5.72 -8.84 14.81
CA GLY A 145 4.86 -9.73 14.04
C GLY A 145 3.38 -9.51 14.37
N THR A 146 2.54 -9.48 13.33
CA THR A 146 1.08 -9.29 13.42
C THR A 146 0.39 -10.07 12.28
N THR A 147 -0.88 -9.77 11.98
CA THR A 147 -1.60 -10.31 10.83
C THR A 147 -2.14 -9.24 9.90
N ILE A 148 -2.42 -9.62 8.65
CA ILE A 148 -3.09 -8.77 7.64
C ILE A 148 -4.39 -8.19 8.19
N GLY A 149 -5.21 -9.03 8.82
CA GLY A 149 -6.51 -8.63 9.35
C GLY A 149 -6.39 -7.57 10.44
N LYS A 150 -5.44 -7.73 11.38
CA LYS A 150 -5.18 -6.73 12.42
C LYS A 150 -4.73 -5.40 11.83
N LEU A 151 -3.85 -5.43 10.82
CA LEU A 151 -3.36 -4.21 10.17
C LEU A 151 -4.50 -3.48 9.45
N LEU A 152 -5.31 -4.18 8.64
CA LEU A 152 -6.47 -3.59 7.97
C LEU A 152 -7.47 -2.98 8.95
N ASP A 153 -7.78 -3.69 10.03
CA ASP A 153 -8.70 -3.24 11.07
C ASP A 153 -8.29 -1.90 11.69
N ARG A 154 -6.98 -1.66 11.84
CA ARG A 154 -6.45 -0.42 12.43
C ARG A 154 -6.25 0.72 11.43
N VAL A 155 -5.93 0.41 10.17
CA VAL A 155 -5.72 1.45 9.13
C VAL A 155 -6.98 1.83 8.37
N MET A 156 -8.06 1.04 8.47
CA MET A 156 -9.36 1.36 7.86
C MET A 156 -10.33 1.83 8.94
N ASN A 157 -10.51 3.15 9.04
CA ASN A 157 -11.43 3.75 10.00
C ASN A 157 -12.86 3.82 9.44
N ARG A 158 -13.84 3.17 10.09
CA ARG A 158 -15.25 3.20 9.66
C ARG A 158 -15.88 4.60 9.71
N HIS A 159 -15.27 5.53 10.44
CA HIS A 159 -15.69 6.93 10.53
C HIS A 159 -15.14 7.79 9.38
N ASP A 160 -14.13 7.33 8.63
CA ASP A 160 -13.68 7.99 7.41
C ASP A 160 -14.66 7.65 6.27
N PRO A 161 -15.38 8.61 5.68
CA PRO A 161 -16.34 8.34 4.60
C PRO A 161 -15.69 7.75 3.33
N SER A 162 -14.36 7.82 3.24
CA SER A 162 -13.55 7.36 2.11
C SER A 162 -12.65 6.17 2.46
N TYR A 163 -12.82 5.52 3.62
CA TYR A 163 -11.95 4.45 4.11
C TYR A 163 -11.70 3.35 3.08
N MET A 164 -12.71 3.06 2.26
CA MET A 164 -12.64 2.01 1.26
C MET A 164 -11.60 2.33 0.19
N ASN A 165 -11.44 3.58 -0.24
CA ASN A 165 -10.58 3.92 -1.37
C ASN A 165 -9.23 4.50 -0.95
N ARG A 166 -8.82 4.30 0.32
CA ARG A 166 -7.64 4.96 0.88
C ARG A 166 -6.50 4.01 1.21
N SER A 167 -6.82 2.82 1.69
CA SER A 167 -5.86 1.91 2.31
C SER A 167 -5.88 0.55 1.63
N TRP A 168 -4.73 0.04 1.19
CA TRP A 168 -4.61 -1.29 0.60
C TRP A 168 -3.43 -2.04 1.19
N ILE A 169 -3.55 -3.37 1.25
CA ILE A 169 -2.43 -4.27 1.57
C ILE A 169 -2.29 -5.23 0.41
N ILE A 170 -1.10 -5.27 -0.18
CA ILE A 170 -0.87 -5.99 -1.44
C ILE A 170 0.46 -6.75 -1.31
N ASP A 171 0.48 -8.03 -1.65
CA ASP A 171 1.75 -8.70 -1.95
C ASP A 171 2.45 -7.91 -3.06
N ALA A 172 3.75 -7.69 -2.94
CA ALA A 172 4.53 -7.04 -3.98
C ALA A 172 4.38 -7.75 -5.35
N ASP A 173 4.30 -6.98 -6.43
CA ASP A 173 4.33 -7.48 -7.80
C ASP A 173 5.75 -7.31 -8.38
N TYR A 174 6.53 -8.38 -8.32
CA TYR A 174 7.92 -8.38 -8.77
C TYR A 174 8.02 -8.41 -10.30
N ARG A 175 8.54 -7.34 -10.89
CA ARG A 175 8.72 -7.17 -12.34
C ARG A 175 10.17 -6.85 -12.70
N SER A 176 10.55 -7.05 -13.96
CA SER A 176 11.87 -6.63 -14.43
C SER A 176 11.95 -5.11 -14.47
N LYS A 177 13.15 -4.57 -14.33
CA LYS A 177 13.43 -3.14 -14.52
C LYS A 177 12.82 -2.59 -15.81
N SER A 178 13.03 -3.26 -16.93
CA SER A 178 12.48 -2.87 -18.24
C SER A 178 10.96 -2.81 -18.27
N HIS A 179 10.28 -3.68 -17.52
CA HIS A 179 8.82 -3.68 -17.43
C HIS A 179 8.34 -2.46 -16.63
N ILE A 180 8.97 -2.16 -15.49
CA ILE A 180 8.60 -1.02 -14.65
C ILE A 180 8.89 0.30 -15.37
N GLU A 181 10.00 0.38 -16.11
CA GLU A 181 10.29 1.52 -16.99
C GLU A 181 9.22 1.68 -18.08
N ALA A 182 8.75 0.60 -18.68
CA ALA A 182 7.66 0.65 -19.67
C ALA A 182 6.31 1.08 -19.07
N MET A 183 6.10 0.93 -17.76
CA MET A 183 4.91 1.45 -17.08
C MET A 183 4.89 2.98 -17.04
N LYS A 184 6.04 3.67 -17.18
CA LYS A 184 6.13 5.14 -17.14
C LYS A 184 5.58 5.79 -18.42
N SER A 185 4.30 5.58 -18.69
CA SER A 185 3.61 6.10 -19.88
C SER A 185 2.18 6.55 -19.57
N VAL A 186 1.72 7.56 -20.29
CA VAL A 186 0.34 8.07 -20.21
C VAL A 186 -0.69 6.98 -20.50
N ASN A 187 -0.38 6.08 -21.43
CA ASN A 187 -1.25 4.95 -21.74
C ASN A 187 -1.41 4.00 -20.55
N GLU A 188 -0.36 3.76 -19.77
CA GLU A 188 -0.45 2.95 -18.56
C GLU A 188 -1.26 3.65 -17.46
N VAL A 189 -1.06 4.95 -17.25
CA VAL A 189 -1.90 5.73 -16.32
C VAL A 189 -3.37 5.60 -16.70
N LYS A 190 -3.72 5.90 -17.97
CA LYS A 190 -5.10 5.82 -18.46
C LYS A 190 -5.71 4.42 -18.33
N ARG A 191 -4.90 3.35 -18.50
CA ARG A 191 -5.35 1.97 -18.28
C ARG A 191 -5.69 1.66 -16.82
N ARG A 192 -5.01 2.32 -15.87
CA ARG A 192 -5.19 2.14 -14.43
C ARG A 192 -6.17 3.12 -13.80
N MET A 193 -6.65 4.11 -14.55
CA MET A 193 -7.69 5.02 -14.07
C MET A 193 -9.01 4.28 -13.88
N GLU A 194 -9.40 4.10 -12.62
CA GLU A 194 -10.69 3.56 -12.21
C GLU A 194 -11.12 4.18 -10.88
N SER A 195 -12.40 4.03 -10.50
CA SER A 195 -13.01 4.82 -9.43
C SER A 195 -12.62 4.41 -8.00
N THR A 196 -11.93 3.28 -7.82
CA THR A 196 -11.55 2.75 -6.51
C THR A 196 -10.11 3.08 -6.12
N GLY A 197 -9.25 3.48 -7.05
CA GLY A 197 -7.81 3.72 -6.83
C GLY A 197 -6.95 2.45 -6.70
N ALA A 198 -7.57 1.27 -6.66
CA ALA A 198 -6.91 -0.03 -6.49
C ALA A 198 -5.88 -0.34 -7.59
N GLN A 199 -6.16 0.07 -8.83
CA GLN A 199 -5.22 -0.16 -9.95
C GLN A 199 -3.98 0.73 -9.88
N PHE A 200 -4.11 1.92 -9.29
CA PHE A 200 -2.95 2.74 -8.96
C PHE A 200 -2.19 2.16 -7.77
N ALA A 201 -2.88 1.70 -6.73
CA ALA A 201 -2.23 1.02 -5.60
C ALA A 201 -1.42 -0.21 -6.06
N LEU A 202 -1.95 -1.02 -6.99
CA LEU A 202 -1.21 -2.12 -7.61
C LEU A 202 0.07 -1.66 -8.32
N SER A 203 0.06 -0.50 -8.98
CA SER A 203 1.27 0.05 -9.61
C SER A 203 2.32 0.45 -8.58
N ALA A 204 1.89 1.01 -7.45
CA ALA A 204 2.77 1.38 -6.35
C ALA A 204 3.24 0.16 -5.52
N ALA A 205 2.61 -1.01 -5.68
CA ALA A 205 3.10 -2.29 -5.17
C ALA A 205 3.99 -3.04 -6.18
N THR A 206 4.24 -2.47 -7.36
CA THR A 206 5.11 -3.09 -8.37
C THR A 206 6.56 -2.73 -8.09
N ILE A 207 7.40 -3.73 -7.84
CA ILE A 207 8.81 -3.54 -7.47
C ILE A 207 9.76 -4.41 -8.29
N GLU A 208 11.04 -4.06 -8.27
CA GLU A 208 12.05 -4.78 -9.03
C GLU A 208 12.22 -6.22 -8.52
N THR A 209 12.36 -7.16 -9.46
CA THR A 209 12.55 -8.60 -9.16
C THR A 209 13.80 -8.88 -8.33
N PHE A 210 14.77 -7.96 -8.32
CA PHE A 210 15.94 -8.04 -7.46
C PHE A 210 15.58 -8.13 -5.96
N PHE A 211 14.47 -7.52 -5.54
CA PHE A 211 13.98 -7.54 -4.15
C PHE A 211 13.07 -8.73 -3.85
N ARG A 212 12.95 -9.72 -4.76
CA ARG A 212 12.00 -10.84 -4.60
C ARG A 212 12.17 -11.62 -3.31
N ASP A 213 13.41 -11.75 -2.83
CA ASP A 213 13.71 -12.54 -1.64
C ASP A 213 13.18 -11.90 -0.35
N GLU A 214 12.72 -10.65 -0.38
CA GLU A 214 12.08 -9.97 0.75
C GLU A 214 10.68 -10.51 1.05
N ASN A 215 10.01 -11.14 0.08
CA ASN A 215 8.59 -11.51 0.14
C ASN A 215 7.73 -10.38 0.73
N GLU A 216 7.93 -9.18 0.20
CA GLU A 216 7.27 -7.95 0.63
C GLU A 216 5.74 -8.04 0.50
N VAL A 217 5.08 -7.64 1.57
CA VAL A 217 3.66 -7.29 1.64
C VAL A 217 3.59 -5.79 1.91
N ARG A 218 3.12 -5.02 0.94
CA ARG A 218 3.11 -3.56 1.01
C ARG A 218 1.77 -3.04 1.52
N PHE A 219 1.81 -2.28 2.61
CA PHE A 219 0.70 -1.41 2.98
C PHE A 219 0.82 -0.09 2.21
N ILE A 220 -0.27 0.37 1.60
CA ILE A 220 -0.35 1.61 0.83
C ILE A 220 -1.50 2.45 1.35
N PHE A 221 -1.26 3.75 1.54
CA PHE A 221 -2.22 4.74 1.99
C PHE A 221 -2.24 5.95 1.04
N ASP A 222 -3.42 6.34 0.58
CA ASP A 222 -3.62 7.52 -0.25
C ASP A 222 -3.95 8.77 0.59
N ASN A 223 -2.96 9.65 0.69
CA ASN A 223 -3.11 10.94 1.36
C ASN A 223 -3.67 12.04 0.43
N GLY A 224 -4.15 11.71 -0.76
CA GLY A 224 -4.77 12.65 -1.70
C GLY A 224 -6.28 12.80 -1.50
N ILE A 225 -6.90 11.89 -0.73
CA ILE A 225 -8.36 11.81 -0.58
C ILE A 225 -8.83 12.66 0.59
N TYR A 226 -9.85 13.50 0.38
CA TYR A 226 -10.47 14.33 1.42
C TYR A 226 -11.69 13.63 2.05
N PRO A 227 -11.99 13.89 3.35
CA PRO A 227 -11.19 14.66 4.30
C PRO A 227 -9.87 13.94 4.65
N GLN A 228 -8.85 14.69 5.08
CA GLN A 228 -7.58 14.10 5.47
C GLN A 228 -7.69 13.54 6.90
N GLU A 229 -7.41 12.25 7.06
CA GLU A 229 -7.33 11.60 8.38
C GLU A 229 -5.89 11.62 8.95
N SER A 230 -4.91 11.95 8.11
CA SER A 230 -3.51 12.00 8.51
C SER A 230 -3.11 13.37 9.07
N SER A 231 -1.96 13.39 9.73
CA SER A 231 -1.25 14.61 10.10
C SER A 231 0.09 14.64 9.37
N GLN A 232 0.44 15.77 8.75
CA GLN A 232 1.74 15.94 8.11
C GLN A 232 2.83 15.99 9.17
N VAL A 233 3.82 15.10 9.09
CA VAL A 233 5.00 15.10 9.99
C VAL A 233 6.13 15.92 9.35
N SER A 234 6.33 15.75 8.04
CA SER A 234 7.22 16.56 7.18
C SER A 234 6.82 16.34 5.72
N GLU A 235 7.42 17.01 4.74
CA GLU A 235 7.10 16.79 3.32
C GLU A 235 7.11 15.30 2.90
N LYS A 236 7.97 14.48 3.52
CA LYS A 236 8.18 13.07 3.16
C LYS A 236 7.41 12.07 4.01
N PHE A 237 6.80 12.53 5.11
CA PHE A 237 6.21 11.65 6.11
C PHE A 237 4.85 12.17 6.56
N ILE A 238 3.90 11.26 6.68
CA ILE A 238 2.62 11.50 7.34
C ILE A 238 2.48 10.55 8.52
N SER A 239 1.60 10.89 9.46
CA SER A 239 1.17 9.99 10.53
C SER A 239 -0.34 9.80 10.46
N ILE A 240 -0.82 8.57 10.54
CA ILE A 240 -2.25 8.27 10.64
C ILE A 240 -2.60 7.82 12.06
N PRO A 241 -3.82 8.04 12.56
CA PRO A 241 -4.30 7.43 13.80
C PRO A 241 -4.15 5.90 13.73
N PHE A 242 -3.66 5.28 14.80
CA PHE A 242 -3.42 3.84 14.83
C PHE A 242 -3.49 3.29 16.25
N ASP A 243 -4.37 2.30 16.48
CA ASP A 243 -4.47 1.61 17.76
C ASP A 243 -3.48 0.44 17.85
N TRP A 244 -2.42 0.65 18.61
CA TRP A 244 -1.39 -0.36 18.87
C TRP A 244 -1.82 -1.46 19.86
N ASN A 245 -2.93 -1.28 20.59
CA ASN A 245 -3.39 -2.25 21.57
C ASN A 245 -3.76 -3.58 20.90
N GLY A 246 -3.18 -4.67 21.40
CA GLY A 246 -3.36 -6.02 20.85
C GLY A 246 -2.89 -6.21 19.40
N PHE A 247 -2.20 -5.21 18.81
CA PHE A 247 -1.73 -5.28 17.44
C PHE A 247 -0.53 -6.24 17.28
N VAL A 248 0.41 -6.17 18.22
CA VAL A 248 1.66 -6.93 18.19
C VAL A 248 1.48 -8.28 18.87
N ASP A 249 1.78 -9.36 18.15
CA ASP A 249 1.73 -10.74 18.66
C ASP A 249 3.12 -11.30 19.00
N SER A 250 4.16 -10.78 18.36
CA SER A 250 5.55 -11.17 18.64
C SER A 250 6.48 -9.98 18.48
N ILE A 251 7.52 -9.93 19.32
CA ILE A 251 8.62 -8.96 19.26
C ILE A 251 9.92 -9.75 19.24
N GLU A 252 10.79 -9.42 18.31
CA GLU A 252 12.12 -9.97 18.16
C GLU A 252 13.15 -8.85 18.18
N HIS A 253 14.33 -9.17 18.68
CA HIS A 253 15.49 -8.27 18.72
C HIS A 253 16.60 -8.86 17.84
N PRO A 254 17.47 -8.01 17.25
CA PRO A 254 18.62 -8.49 16.50
C PRO A 254 19.47 -9.38 17.41
N GLN A 255 19.82 -10.56 16.91
CA GLN A 255 20.75 -11.46 17.60
C GLN A 255 22.17 -10.97 17.32
N TYR A 256 22.73 -10.14 18.20
CA TYR A 256 24.14 -9.80 18.13
C TYR A 256 24.96 -11.07 18.39
N ARG A 257 25.68 -11.55 17.37
CA ARG A 257 26.68 -12.61 17.49
C ARG A 257 28.05 -12.03 17.79
#